data_AF-A0A2V9P639-F1
#
_entry.id   AF-A0A2V9P639-F1
#
_cell.length_a   1.000
_cell.length_b   1.000
_cell.length_c   1.000
_cell.angle_alpha   90.00
_cell.angle_beta   90.00
_cell.angle_gamma   90.00
#
_symmetry.space_group_name_H-M   'P 1'
#
loop_
_entity.id
_entity.type
_entity.pdbx_description
1 polymer ?
#
loop_
_entity_poly.entity_id
_entity_poly.type
_entity_poly.pdbx_seq_one_letter_code
_entity_poly.pdbx_strand_id
1 'polypeptide(L)' 'MFPIRLIIALLCAIAFLPGTLTAQYGDSGEYVIQNAQYGTARRHVDVTNRLKELASRDRTFRMGNSTFG' A
#
# COMPACT_ATOMS: atom_id res chain seq x y z
N MET A 1 20.84 35.89 -24.80
CA MET A 1 20.40 35.82 -23.38
C MET A 1 19.05 35.14 -23.17
N PHE A 2 18.13 35.16 -24.15
CA PHE A 2 16.85 34.41 -24.10
C PHE A 2 16.93 32.86 -24.12
N PRO A 3 17.82 32.20 -24.90
CA PRO A 3 17.76 30.73 -25.01
C PRO A 3 18.19 30.03 -23.73
N ILE A 4 19.11 30.63 -22.97
CA ILE A 4 19.63 30.08 -21.71
C ILE A 4 18.52 30.03 -20.65
N ARG A 5 17.68 31.06 -20.56
CA ARG A 5 16.56 31.09 -19.60
C ARG A 5 15.48 30.07 -19.94
N LEU A 6 15.23 29.86 -21.23
CA LEU A 6 14.26 28.88 -21.71
C LEU A 6 14.74 27.44 -21.46
N ILE A 7 16.04 27.19 -21.67
CA ILE A 7 16.67 25.90 -21.35
C ILE A 7 16.59 25.62 -19.84
N ILE A 8 16.90 26.60 -18.98
CA ILE A 8 16.81 26.45 -17.52
C ILE A 8 15.36 26.18 -17.08
N ALA A 9 14.39 26.88 -17.64
CA ALA A 9 12.97 26.65 -17.33
C ALA A 9 12.51 25.25 -17.75
N LEU A 10 12.95 24.77 -18.92
CA LEU A 10 12.65 23.42 -19.40
C LEU A 10 13.29 22.34 -18.52
N LEU A 11 14.54 22.55 -18.10
CA LEU A 11 15.28 21.62 -17.24
C LEU A 11 14.67 21.55 -15.83
N CYS A 12 14.25 22.69 -15.27
CA CYS A 12 13.49 22.71 -14.03
C CYS A 12 12.13 22.00 -14.17
N ALA A 13 11.38 22.23 -15.25
CA ALA A 13 10.10 21.56 -15.46
C ALA A 13 10.25 20.02 -15.47
N ILE A 14 11.26 19.50 -16.18
CA ILE A 14 11.55 18.05 -16.25
C ILE A 14 12.04 17.51 -14.89
N ALA A 15 12.82 18.29 -14.13
CA ALA A 15 13.29 17.89 -12.81
C ALA A 15 12.17 17.84 -11.74
N PHE A 16 11.06 18.58 -11.93
CA PHE A 16 9.90 18.58 -11.03
C PHE A 16 8.80 17.58 -11.43
N LEU A 17 8.88 16.95 -12.61
CA LEU A 17 7.95 15.92 -13.08
C LEU A 17 8.01 14.53 -12.38
N PRO A 18 9.12 14.04 -11.79
CA PRO A 18 9.16 12.67 -11.28
C PRO A 18 8.37 12.47 -9.97
N GLY A 19 7.98 13.54 -9.27
CA GLY A 19 7.24 13.46 -8.01
C GLY A 19 5.80 12.93 -8.13
N THR A 20 5.20 12.95 -9.33
CA THR A 20 3.82 12.52 -9.53
C THR A 20 3.68 11.06 -10.00
N LEU A 21 4.79 10.40 -10.38
CA LEU A 21 4.78 9.01 -10.85
C LEU A 21 4.83 7.99 -9.71
N THR A 22 5.34 8.37 -8.52
CA THR A 22 5.39 7.49 -7.34
C THR A 22 4.03 7.33 -6.67
N ALA A 23 3.06 8.20 -6.94
CA ALA A 23 1.70 8.10 -6.41
C ALA A 23 0.82 7.10 -7.20
N GLN A 24 1.26 6.63 -8.37
CA GLN A 24 0.49 5.73 -9.23
C GLN A 24 0.88 4.25 -9.09
N TYR A 25 1.95 3.93 -8.35
CA TYR A 25 2.41 2.56 -8.15
C TYR A 25 1.70 1.88 -6.97
N GLY A 26 0.37 1.85 -7.02
CA GLY A 26 -0.48 1.10 -6.09
C GLY A 26 -0.44 1.60 -4.66
N ASP A 27 -1.61 1.97 -4.15
CA ASP A 27 -1.90 1.95 -2.71
C ASP A 27 -1.78 0.51 -2.19
N SER A 28 -0.57 -0.04 -2.20
CA SER A 28 -0.23 -1.38 -1.70
C SER A 28 -0.13 -1.39 -0.17
N GLY A 29 -0.64 -0.33 0.47
CA GLY A 29 -0.50 -0.03 1.88
C GLY A 29 0.91 0.42 2.22
N GLU A 30 1.01 1.52 2.96
CA GLU A 30 2.25 1.90 3.68
C GLU A 30 2.70 0.77 4.65
N TYR A 31 1.77 -0.12 5.01
CA TYR A 31 1.97 -1.19 5.99
C TYR A 31 1.66 -2.55 5.38
N VAL A 32 2.44 -3.55 5.79
CA VAL A 32 2.23 -4.96 5.42
C VAL A 32 1.79 -5.79 6.61
N ILE A 33 0.97 -6.81 6.37
CA ILE A 33 0.55 -7.75 7.41
C ILE A 33 1.72 -8.69 7.72
N GLN A 34 2.35 -8.50 8.88
CA GLN A 34 3.44 -9.37 9.33
C GLN A 34 2.93 -10.58 10.10
N ASN A 35 1.98 -10.37 11.01
CA ASN A 35 1.39 -11.41 11.85
C ASN A 35 -0.07 -11.04 12.21
N ALA A 36 -0.94 -12.04 12.27
CA ALA A 36 -2.30 -11.90 12.77
C ALA A 36 -2.72 -13.15 13.54
N GLN A 37 -3.32 -12.93 14.72
CA GLN A 37 -3.82 -13.99 15.58
C GLN A 37 -5.29 -13.78 15.87
N TYR A 38 -6.07 -14.85 15.82
CA TYR A 38 -7.50 -14.82 16.09
C TYR A 38 -7.86 -15.73 17.26
N GLY A 39 -8.61 -15.20 18.22
CA GLY A 39 -9.09 -15.93 19.38
C GLY A 39 -8.86 -15.19 20.69
N THR A 40 -8.72 -15.96 21.76
CA THR A 40 -8.50 -15.45 23.13
C THR A 40 -7.06 -15.67 23.56
N ALA A 41 -6.65 -15.04 24.66
CA ALA A 41 -5.30 -15.21 25.22
C ALA A 41 -4.90 -16.68 25.41
N ARG A 42 -5.85 -17.56 25.81
CA ARG A 42 -5.57 -18.98 26.07
C ARG A 42 -5.81 -19.90 24.87
N ARG A 43 -6.52 -19.43 23.84
CA ARG A 43 -6.87 -20.20 22.64
C ARG A 43 -6.92 -19.26 21.46
N HIS A 44 -5.82 -19.18 20.74
CA HIS A 44 -5.68 -18.40 19.53
C HIS A 44 -5.08 -19.27 18.42
N VAL A 45 -5.36 -18.88 17.18
CA VAL A 45 -4.81 -19.49 15.97
C VAL A 45 -4.15 -18.41 15.12
N ASP A 46 -3.05 -18.78 14.46
CA ASP A 46 -2.39 -17.93 13.47
C ASP A 46 -3.28 -17.85 12.22
N VAL A 47 -3.70 -16.64 11.87
CA VAL A 47 -4.55 -16.35 10.71
C VAL A 47 -3.87 -15.44 9.71
N THR A 48 -2.55 -15.26 9.82
CA THR A 48 -1.75 -14.34 9.01
C THR A 48 -1.99 -14.56 7.51
N ASN A 49 -1.90 -15.81 7.05
CA ASN A 49 -2.08 -16.15 5.65
C ASN A 49 -3.50 -15.89 5.16
N ARG A 50 -4.50 -16.22 5.99
CA ARG A 50 -5.91 -15.99 5.67
C ARG A 50 -6.23 -14.51 5.59
N LEU A 51 -5.71 -13.71 6.51
CA LEU A 51 -5.92 -12.27 6.50
C LEU A 51 -5.23 -11.61 5.30
N LYS A 52 -4.02 -12.05 4.92
CA LYS A 52 -3.34 -11.61 3.69
C LYS A 52 -4.19 -11.89 2.45
N GLU A 53 -4.78 -13.08 2.35
CA GLU A 53 -5.66 -13.46 1.24
C GLU A 53 -6.90 -12.55 1.16
N LEU A 54 -7.49 -12.22 2.30
CA LEU A 54 -8.66 -11.34 2.36
C LEU A 54 -8.31 -9.89 2.02
N ALA A 55 -7.21 -9.38 2.56
CA ALA A 55 -6.71 -8.03 2.29
C ALA A 55 -6.34 -7.86 0.82
N SER A 56 -5.70 -8.86 0.20
CA SER A 56 -5.33 -8.84 -1.23
C SER A 56 -6.52 -8.71 -2.19
N ARG A 57 -7.76 -8.92 -1.70
CA ARG A 57 -8.97 -8.76 -2.52
C ARG A 57 -9.53 -7.35 -2.46
N ASP A 58 -8.99 -6.47 -1.61
CA ASP A 58 -9.43 -5.09 -1.38
C ASP A 58 -10.96 -4.97 -1.16
N ARG A 59 -11.54 -5.95 -0.46
CA ARG A 59 -12.98 -6.01 -0.16
C ARG A 59 -13.23 -6.06 1.34
N THR A 60 -14.27 -5.35 1.76
CA THR A 60 -14.79 -5.46 3.13
C THR A 60 -15.30 -6.88 3.38
N PHE A 61 -14.97 -7.44 4.53
CA PHE A 61 -15.46 -8.72 4.99
C PHE A 61 -15.91 -8.64 6.45
N ARG A 62 -16.80 -9.55 6.85
CA ARG A 62 -17.22 -9.66 8.24
C ARG A 62 -16.25 -10.57 9.00
N MET A 63 -15.64 -10.04 10.05
CA MET A 63 -14.79 -10.81 10.95
C MET A 63 -15.64 -11.71 11.85
N GLY A 64 -15.23 -12.97 11.99
CA GLY A 64 -15.92 -13.95 12.83
C GLY A 64 -15.36 -15.35 12.65
N ASN A 65 -15.95 -16.31 13.37
CA ASN A 65 -15.44 -17.68 13.37
C ASN A 65 -15.48 -18.32 11.97
N SER A 66 -16.52 -18.07 11.18
CA SER A 66 -16.62 -18.54 9.79
C SER A 66 -15.51 -18.06 8.86
N THR A 67 -14.78 -17.02 9.27
CA THR A 67 -13.73 -16.39 8.47
C THR A 67 -12.34 -16.90 8.85
N PHE A 68 -12.15 -17.34 10.10
CA PHE A 68 -10.85 -17.57 10.74
C PHE A 68 -10.73 -18.86 11.57
N GLY A 69 -11.81 -19.62 11.76
CA GLY A 69 -11.87 -20.80 12.63
C GLY A 69 -12.67 -21.95 12.05
#